data_AF-A0A1H4HFN2-F1
#
_entry.id   AF-A0A1H4HFN2-F1
#
_cell.length_a   1.000
_cell.length_b   1.000
_cell.length_c   1.000
_cell.angle_alpha   90.00
_cell.angle_beta   90.00
_cell.angle_gamma   90.00
#
_symmetry.space_group_name_H-M   'P 1'
#
loop_
_entity.id
_entity.type
_entity.pdbx_description
1 polymer ?
#
loop_
_entity_poly.entity_id
_entity_poly.type
_entity_poly.pdbx_seq_one_letter_code
_entity_poly.pdbx_strand_id
1 'polypeptide(L)' 'MSEKTQAAVPAESGAFKPKKSVALSGVTAGNTALCTVGKTGNDLHYRGY' A
#
# COMPACT_ATOMS: atom_id res chain seq x y z
N MET A 1 0.80 -25.79 10.33
CA MET A 1 -0.02 -24.87 9.51
C MET A 1 0.30 -23.47 10.00
N SER A 2 1.34 -22.88 9.41
CA SER A 2 2.07 -21.75 9.96
C SER A 2 1.26 -20.47 9.91
N GLU A 3 1.11 -19.87 11.08
CA GLU A 3 0.70 -18.48 11.27
C GLU A 3 1.50 -17.54 10.36
N LYS A 4 0.77 -16.62 9.72
CA LYS A 4 1.32 -15.29 9.45
C LYS A 4 0.29 -14.27 9.88
N THR A 5 0.19 -14.07 11.19
CA THR A 5 -0.35 -12.87 11.80
C THR A 5 0.47 -11.68 11.28
N GLN A 6 -0.05 -10.98 10.28
CA GLN A 6 0.56 -9.73 9.84
C GLN A 6 0.07 -8.62 10.78
N ALA A 7 0.90 -8.37 11.79
CA ALA A 7 0.80 -7.24 12.69
C ALA A 7 0.78 -5.92 11.91
N ALA A 8 -0.12 -5.03 12.32
CA ALA A 8 -0.04 -3.61 12.00
C ALA A 8 1.30 -3.07 12.50
N VAL A 9 2.14 -2.58 11.58
CA VAL A 9 3.35 -1.85 11.93
C VAL A 9 3.02 -0.36 12.05
N PRO A 10 3.48 0.31 13.12
CA PRO A 10 3.11 1.68 13.42
C PRO A 10 3.73 2.64 12.40
N ALA A 11 2.97 3.67 12.08
CA ALA A 11 3.43 4.80 11.30
C ALA A 11 4.45 5.60 12.10
N GLU A 12 5.72 5.58 11.69
CA GLU A 12 6.63 6.71 11.87
C GLU A 12 7.91 6.52 11.04
N SER A 13 8.05 7.31 9.97
CA SER A 13 9.37 7.70 9.49
C SER A 13 9.28 9.01 8.71
N GLY A 14 9.68 10.10 9.38
CA GLY A 14 10.30 11.26 8.75
C GLY A 14 9.36 12.19 7.99
N ALA A 15 9.19 13.39 8.51
CA ALA A 15 8.49 14.50 7.86
C ALA A 15 9.12 14.84 6.49
N PHE A 16 8.64 14.21 5.42
CA PHE A 16 8.70 14.78 4.09
C PHE A 16 7.51 15.72 3.98
N LYS A 17 7.77 17.03 3.91
CA LYS A 17 6.75 18.04 3.64
C LYS A 17 6.90 18.55 2.20
N PRO A 18 6.52 17.77 1.16
CA PRO A 18 6.33 18.33 -0.16
C PRO A 18 5.23 19.39 -0.02
N LYS A 19 5.60 20.65 -0.20
CA LYS A 19 4.62 21.72 -0.24
C LYS A 19 3.80 21.48 -1.53
N LYS A 20 2.63 20.86 -1.37
CA LYS A 20 1.71 20.28 -2.39
C LYS A 20 1.84 18.76 -2.65
N SER A 21 1.97 17.91 -1.64
CA SER A 21 1.59 16.50 -1.80
C SER A 21 0.07 16.33 -1.71
N VAL A 22 -0.47 15.39 -2.47
CA VAL A 22 -1.86 14.94 -2.30
C VAL A 22 -1.98 14.33 -0.90
N ALA A 23 -3.07 14.65 -0.19
CA ALA A 23 -3.25 14.38 1.25
C ALA A 23 -3.05 12.91 1.67
N LEU A 24 -3.14 11.95 0.75
CA LEU A 24 -3.08 10.51 1.02
C LEU A 24 -1.98 9.78 0.22
N SER A 25 -1.05 10.52 -0.38
CA SER A 25 0.03 9.91 -1.17
C SER A 25 0.91 9.03 -0.28
N GLY A 26 1.00 7.73 -0.60
CA GLY A 26 1.82 6.76 0.13
C GLY A 26 1.19 6.21 1.40
N VAL A 27 -0.06 6.58 1.74
CA VAL A 27 -0.78 6.05 2.89
C VAL A 27 -1.61 4.84 2.45
N THR A 28 -1.45 3.71 3.15
CA THR A 28 -2.32 2.54 2.96
C THR A 28 -3.72 2.85 3.48
N ALA A 29 -4.68 3.01 2.58
CA ALA A 29 -6.08 3.32 2.94
C ALA A 29 -6.88 2.09 3.41
N GLY A 30 -6.43 0.88 3.09
CA GLY A 30 -7.07 -0.38 3.47
C GLY A 30 -6.56 -1.56 2.63
N ASN A 31 -6.90 -2.78 3.04
CA ASN A 31 -6.56 -4.00 2.31
C ASN A 31 -7.68 -4.35 1.34
N THR A 32 -7.37 -4.52 0.06
CA THR A 32 -8.32 -4.97 -0.96
C THR A 32 -7.73 -6.11 -1.79
N ALA A 33 -8.57 -7.08 -2.17
CA ALA A 33 -8.20 -8.21 -3.02
C ALA A 33 -8.79 -8.11 -4.43
N LEU A 34 -9.25 -6.91 -4.82
CA LEU A 34 -9.92 -6.69 -6.10
C LEU A 34 -8.90 -6.45 -7.21
N CYS A 35 -7.93 -5.58 -6.96
CA CYS A 35 -6.93 -5.19 -7.93
C CYS A 35 -5.55 -5.14 -7.27
N THR A 36 -4.52 -5.58 -7.98
CA THR A 36 -3.14 -5.38 -7.56
C THR A 36 -2.32 -4.85 -8.72
N VAL A 37 -1.53 -3.80 -8.48
CA VAL A 37 -0.60 -3.25 -9.47
C VAL A 37 0.81 -3.69 -9.11
N GLY A 38 1.58 -4.16 -10.09
CA GLY A 38 2.99 -4.52 -9.93
C GLY A 38 3.86 -3.32 -9.53
N LYS A 39 5.01 -3.57 -8.90
CA LYS A 39 5.92 -2.50 -8.40
C LYS A 39 6.35 -1.49 -9.47
N THR A 40 6.42 -1.92 -10.73
CA THR A 40 6.79 -1.08 -11.88
C THR A 40 5.59 -0.35 -12.50
N GLY A 41 4.36 -0.63 -12.07
CA GLY A 41 3.14 0.05 -12.53
C GLY A 41 2.56 -0.44 -13.86
N ASN A 42 3.28 -1.27 -14.61
CA ASN A 42 2.84 -1.74 -15.93
C ASN A 42 1.86 -2.92 -15.88
N ASP A 43 1.87 -3.65 -14.76
CA ASP A 43 1.12 -4.87 -14.58
C ASP A 43 -0.05 -4.60 -13.63
N LEU A 44 -1.27 -4.93 -14.08
CA LEU A 44 -2.51 -4.76 -13.32
C LEU A 44 -3.26 -6.09 -13.34
N HIS A 45 -3.46 -6.67 -12.15
CA HIS A 45 -4.27 -7.86 -11.99
C HIS A 45 -5.64 -7.51 -11.43
N TYR A 46 -6.70 -8.07 -11.99
CA TYR A 46 -8.06 -7.98 -11.47
C TYR A 46 -8.52 -9.34 -10.97
N ARG A 47 -8.74 -9.46 -9.66
CA ARG A 47 -9.14 -10.71 -8.98
C ARG A 47 -8.25 -11.91 -9.32
N GLY A 48 -6.98 -11.66 -9.65
CA GLY A 48 -5.97 -12.68 -9.93
C GLY A 48 -5.71 -12.99 -11.41
N TYR A 49 -6.31 -12.24 -12.34
CA TYR A 49 -6.02 -12.32 -13.78
C TYR A 49 -5.35 -11.06 -14.29
#